data_AF-A0A932KWM8-F1
#
_entry.id   AF-A0A932KWM8-F1
#
_cell.length_a   1.000
_cell.length_b   1.000
_cell.length_c   1.000
_cell.angle_alpha   90.00
_cell.angle_beta   90.00
_cell.angle_gamma   90.00
#
_symmetry.space_group_name_H-M   'P 1'
#
loop_
_entity.id
_entity.type
_entity.pdbx_description
1 polymer ?
#
loop_
_entity_poly.entity_id
_entity_poly.type
_entity_poly.pdbx_seq_one_letter_code
_entity_poly.pdbx_strand_id
1 'polypeptide(L)'
;EQAKKRRGQVARAAPAQWAAVHPAYPDPSSMFGGFPSTHLSAQDHFEVIGGDDDILRTARHTMNIFGIDMLLAEEQSGALLKYIGAHPRALVAEIQKELNLNDSPRFLRTLAWLMKMGLIRRHAGN
;
A
#
# COMPACT_ATOMS: atom_id res chain seq x y z
N GLU A 1 41.22 34.85 -16.98
CA GLU A 1 42.09 34.18 -15.99
C GLU A 1 41.47 34.30 -14.60
N GLN A 2 41.41 33.17 -13.88
CA GLN A 2 41.36 33.01 -12.40
C GLN A 2 40.18 33.70 -11.67
N ALA A 3 39.09 33.03 -11.25
CA ALA A 3 38.95 31.84 -10.40
C ALA A 3 39.74 31.90 -9.07
N LYS A 4 39.21 32.59 -8.04
CA LYS A 4 39.51 32.42 -6.59
C LYS A 4 38.74 33.50 -5.81
N LYS A 5 37.89 33.27 -4.81
CA LYS A 5 37.87 32.27 -3.73
C LYS A 5 36.40 32.07 -3.27
N ARG A 6 35.86 30.85 -3.38
CA ARG A 6 34.73 30.44 -2.51
C ARG A 6 35.29 30.35 -1.09
N ARG A 7 34.91 31.28 -0.21
CA ARG A 7 35.05 31.12 1.23
C ARG A 7 34.04 30.06 1.69
N GLY A 8 34.41 28.80 1.55
CA GLY A 8 33.75 27.71 2.24
C GLY A 8 34.28 27.66 3.67
N GLN A 9 33.57 28.27 4.60
CA GLN A 9 33.90 28.15 6.02
C GLN A 9 32.62 28.09 6.85
N VAL A 10 32.01 26.90 6.87
CA VAL A 10 31.36 26.36 8.07
C VAL A 10 31.68 24.86 8.08
N ALA A 11 32.87 24.51 8.57
CA ALA A 11 33.09 23.16 9.05
C ALA A 11 32.23 23.03 10.31
N ARG A 12 30.97 22.62 10.13
CA ARG A 12 30.09 22.24 11.22
C ARG A 12 30.79 21.07 11.89
N ALA A 13 31.33 21.29 13.09
CA ALA A 13 31.96 20.24 13.87
C ALA A 13 30.99 19.05 13.92
N ALA A 14 31.45 17.87 13.54
CA ALA A 14 30.67 16.66 13.65
C ALA A 14 30.21 16.53 15.11
N PRO A 15 28.94 16.19 15.38
CA PRO A 15 28.48 15.97 16.75
C PRO A 15 29.42 15.01 17.47
N ALA A 16 29.87 15.34 18.68
CA ALA A 16 30.94 14.66 19.41
C ALA A 16 30.63 13.19 19.83
N GLN A 17 29.58 12.57 19.28
CA GLN A 17 29.07 11.26 19.70
C GLN A 17 28.50 10.44 18.54
N TRP A 18 28.97 10.64 17.31
CA TRP A 18 28.71 9.63 16.27
C TRP A 18 29.69 8.48 16.49
N ALA A 19 29.39 7.65 17.49
CA ALA A 19 30.06 6.37 17.67
C ALA A 19 29.97 5.61 16.34
N ALA A 20 31.07 4.96 15.94
CA ALA A 20 31.05 4.06 14.79
C ALA A 20 30.01 2.96 15.06
N VAL A 21 28.85 3.07 14.41
CA VAL A 21 27.81 2.04 14.48
C VAL A 21 28.22 0.89 13.56
N HIS A 22 28.22 -0.33 14.09
CA HIS A 22 28.49 -1.50 13.27
C HIS A 22 27.32 -1.66 12.27
N PRO A 23 27.56 -1.84 10.96
CA PRO A 23 26.50 -1.91 9.94
C PRO A 23 25.45 -3.01 10.19
N ALA A 24 25.82 -4.03 10.97
CA ALA A 24 24.95 -5.14 11.35
C ALA A 24 24.37 -5.04 12.78
N TYR A 25 24.49 -3.89 13.45
CA TYR A 25 23.98 -3.71 14.82
C TYR A 25 23.21 -2.40 15.01
N PRO A 26 21.91 -2.44 15.41
CA PRO A 26 21.09 -3.65 15.57
C PRO A 26 20.88 -4.41 14.25
N ASP A 27 20.47 -5.68 14.33
CA ASP A 27 20.14 -6.49 13.14
C ASP A 27 19.19 -5.69 12.23
N PRO A 28 19.59 -5.36 10.99
CA PRO A 28 18.73 -4.61 10.07
C PRO A 28 17.38 -5.30 9.83
N SER A 29 17.34 -6.64 9.92
CA SER A 29 16.13 -7.44 9.76
C SER A 29 15.20 -7.37 10.97
N SER A 30 15.69 -7.07 12.17
CA SER A 30 14.84 -6.97 13.37
C SER A 30 13.87 -5.79 13.29
N MET A 31 14.22 -4.74 12.52
CA MET A 31 13.32 -3.62 12.22
C MET A 31 12.08 -4.05 11.42
N PHE A 32 12.14 -5.20 10.74
CA PHE A 32 11.06 -5.72 9.91
C PHE A 32 10.23 -6.83 10.58
N GLY A 33 10.54 -7.22 11.82
CA GLY A 33 9.83 -8.32 12.51
C GLY A 33 8.33 -8.06 12.72
N GLY A 34 7.90 -6.79 12.74
CA GLY A 34 6.49 -6.40 12.81
C GLY A 34 5.84 -6.06 11.46
N PHE A 35 6.56 -6.19 10.35
CA PHE A 35 5.99 -5.92 9.04
C PHE A 35 5.04 -7.06 8.64
N PRO A 36 3.84 -6.74 8.09
CA PRO A 36 2.90 -7.75 7.68
C PRO A 36 3.52 -8.64 6.59
N SER A 37 3.72 -9.92 6.91
CA SER A 37 4.28 -10.95 6.02
C SER A 37 3.20 -11.83 5.38
N THR A 38 1.92 -11.50 5.57
CA THR A 38 0.81 -12.34 5.13
C THR A 38 0.45 -12.09 3.65
N HIS A 39 0.27 -13.17 2.90
CA HIS A 39 -0.19 -13.12 1.51
C HIS A 39 -1.71 -13.12 1.43
N LEU A 40 -2.27 -12.48 0.40
CA LEU A 40 -3.69 -12.64 0.06
C LEU A 40 -3.93 -14.06 -0.46
N SER A 41 -4.98 -14.69 0.04
CA SER A 41 -5.45 -16.03 -0.30
C SER A 41 -6.80 -15.96 -1.01
N ALA A 42 -7.07 -16.95 -1.85
CA ALA A 42 -8.39 -17.15 -2.46
C ALA A 42 -9.53 -17.30 -1.43
N GLN A 43 -9.19 -17.72 -0.21
CA GLN A 43 -10.12 -17.96 0.91
C GLN A 43 -10.27 -16.75 1.84
N ASP A 44 -9.54 -15.66 1.62
CA ASP A 44 -9.77 -14.45 2.40
C ASP A 44 -11.14 -13.85 2.02
N HIS A 45 -11.71 -13.10 2.94
CA HIS A 45 -12.87 -12.25 2.67
C HIS A 45 -12.62 -10.83 3.17
N PHE A 46 -13.44 -9.90 2.70
CA PHE A 46 -13.30 -8.48 3.00
C PHE A 46 -14.59 -7.88 3.51
N GLU A 47 -14.46 -6.92 4.41
CA GLU A 47 -15.55 -6.02 4.80
C GLU A 47 -15.21 -4.59 4.35
N VAL A 48 -16.23 -3.82 3.95
CA VAL A 48 -16.07 -2.39 3.72
C VAL A 48 -16.07 -1.68 5.07
N ILE A 49 -15.04 -0.85 5.31
CA ILE A 49 -14.88 -0.08 6.56
C ILE A 49 -14.95 1.43 6.35
N GLY A 50 -14.78 1.91 5.11
CA GLY A 50 -14.94 3.32 4.75
C GLY A 50 -16.36 3.64 4.31
N GLY A 51 -16.78 4.90 4.47
CA GLY A 51 -18.05 5.39 3.91
C GLY A 51 -17.92 5.76 2.43
N ASP A 52 -19.05 6.01 1.75
CA ASP A 52 -19.09 6.42 0.34
C ASP A 52 -18.23 7.68 0.07
N ASP A 53 -18.19 8.61 1.02
CA ASP A 53 -17.37 9.83 0.95
C ASP A 53 -15.86 9.53 1.01
N ASP A 54 -15.45 8.51 1.77
CA ASP A 54 -14.05 8.10 1.89
C ASP A 54 -13.55 7.48 0.58
N ILE A 55 -14.41 6.72 -0.10
CA ILE A 55 -14.13 6.11 -1.41
C ILE A 55 -13.89 7.21 -2.45
N LEU A 56 -14.81 8.17 -2.55
CA LEU A 56 -14.72 9.30 -3.50
C LEU A 56 -13.52 10.20 -3.21
N ARG A 57 -13.21 10.45 -1.94
CA ARG A 57 -12.03 11.22 -1.53
C ARG A 57 -10.74 10.50 -1.91
N THR A 58 -10.67 9.20 -1.65
CA THR A 58 -9.49 8.37 -1.92
C THR A 58 -9.12 8.36 -3.41
N ALA A 59 -10.13 8.27 -4.27
CA ALA A 59 -9.97 8.28 -5.73
C ALA A 59 -9.42 9.61 -6.28
N ARG A 60 -9.68 10.74 -5.59
CA ARG A 60 -9.29 12.09 -6.05
C ARG A 60 -7.87 12.51 -5.69
N HIS A 61 -7.20 11.82 -4.76
CA HIS A 61 -5.89 12.23 -4.28
C HIS A 61 -4.76 11.80 -5.23
N THR A 62 -4.07 12.78 -5.82
CA THR A 62 -2.98 12.60 -6.80
C THR A 62 -1.80 11.76 -6.29
N MET A 63 -1.56 11.72 -4.98
CA MET A 63 -0.55 10.85 -4.38
C MET A 63 -0.88 9.35 -4.46
N ASN A 64 -2.14 8.99 -4.66
CA ASN A 64 -2.60 7.60 -4.80
C ASN A 64 -2.59 7.13 -6.26
N ILE A 65 -2.21 8.00 -7.21
CA ILE A 65 -2.27 7.80 -8.67
C ILE A 65 -0.98 7.12 -9.19
N PHE A 66 0.01 6.84 -8.35
CA PHE A 66 1.16 6.04 -8.78
C PHE A 66 0.74 4.60 -9.08
N GLY A 67 0.82 4.20 -10.34
CA GLY A 67 0.50 2.84 -10.80
C GLY A 67 -0.98 2.59 -11.10
N ILE A 68 -1.78 3.60 -11.48
CA ILE A 68 -3.18 3.39 -11.90
C ILE A 68 -3.31 2.36 -13.02
N ASP A 69 -2.36 2.33 -13.94
CA ASP A 69 -2.26 1.35 -15.03
C ASP A 69 -2.08 -0.09 -14.52
N MET A 70 -1.61 -0.25 -13.28
CA MET A 70 -1.44 -1.52 -12.58
C MET A 70 -2.65 -1.93 -11.72
N LEU A 71 -3.67 -1.08 -11.63
CA LEU A 71 -4.93 -1.30 -10.90
C LEU A 71 -6.08 -1.54 -11.88
N LEU A 72 -7.21 -2.02 -11.36
CA LEU A 72 -8.49 -2.04 -12.06
C LEU A 72 -8.93 -0.61 -12.41
N ALA A 73 -9.68 -0.48 -13.50
CA ALA A 73 -10.29 0.80 -13.87
C ALA A 73 -11.23 1.32 -12.77
N GLU A 74 -11.59 2.61 -12.82
CA GLU A 74 -12.45 3.25 -11.83
C GLU A 74 -13.81 2.54 -11.72
N GLU A 75 -14.42 2.21 -12.86
CA GLU A 75 -15.72 1.54 -12.93
C GLU A 75 -15.67 0.15 -12.30
N GLN A 76 -14.60 -0.61 -12.58
CA GLN A 76 -14.39 -1.94 -12.02
C GLN A 76 -14.08 -1.89 -10.51
N SER A 77 -13.31 -0.91 -10.08
CA SER A 77 -13.00 -0.68 -8.65
C SER A 77 -14.24 -0.27 -7.87
N GLY A 78 -15.10 0.56 -8.46
CA GLY A 78 -16.40 0.91 -7.89
C GLY A 78 -17.36 -0.28 -7.80
N ALA A 79 -17.41 -1.12 -8.84
CA ALA A 79 -18.18 -2.37 -8.82
C ALA A 79 -17.67 -3.34 -7.74
N LEU A 80 -16.34 -3.45 -7.59
CA LEU A 80 -15.69 -4.25 -6.55
C LEU A 80 -16.10 -3.80 -5.15
N LEU A 81 -16.01 -2.50 -4.86
CA LEU A 81 -16.39 -1.97 -3.54
C LEU A 81 -17.88 -2.17 -3.24
N LYS A 82 -18.76 -1.92 -4.21
CA LYS A 82 -20.20 -2.20 -4.07
C LYS A 82 -20.46 -3.68 -3.81
N TYR A 83 -19.76 -4.57 -4.50
CA TYR A 83 -19.93 -6.01 -4.33
C TYR A 83 -19.50 -6.47 -2.94
N ILE A 84 -18.32 -6.03 -2.46
CA ILE A 84 -17.83 -6.33 -1.11
C ILE A 84 -18.80 -5.79 -0.05
N GLY A 85 -19.32 -4.58 -0.23
CA GLY A 85 -20.30 -3.98 0.68
C GLY A 85 -21.61 -4.76 0.75
N ALA A 86 -22.07 -5.29 -0.38
CA ALA A 86 -23.27 -6.13 -0.45
C ALA A 86 -23.04 -7.57 0.07
N HIS A 87 -21.80 -8.07 0.01
CA HIS A 87 -21.44 -9.45 0.35
C HIS A 87 -20.18 -9.49 1.25
N PRO A 88 -20.27 -9.07 2.53
CA PRO A 88 -19.12 -8.89 3.43
C PRO A 88 -18.39 -10.19 3.85
N ARG A 89 -18.75 -11.32 3.25
CA ARG A 89 -18.12 -12.64 3.46
C ARG A 89 -17.81 -13.36 2.16
N ALA A 90 -18.00 -12.71 1.01
CA ALA A 90 -17.62 -13.30 -0.27
C ALA A 90 -16.11 -13.52 -0.29
N LEU A 91 -15.72 -14.72 -0.70
CA LEU A 91 -14.32 -15.10 -0.82
C LEU A 91 -13.69 -14.37 -2.00
N VAL A 92 -12.39 -14.14 -1.95
CA VAL A 92 -11.63 -13.51 -3.05
C VAL A 92 -11.89 -14.21 -4.39
N ALA A 93 -11.95 -15.54 -4.40
CA ALA A 93 -12.23 -16.31 -5.61
C ALA A 93 -13.65 -16.08 -6.16
N GLU A 94 -14.64 -15.92 -5.28
CA GLU A 94 -16.04 -15.68 -5.65
C GLU A 94 -16.20 -14.28 -6.24
N ILE A 95 -15.61 -13.28 -5.58
CA ILE A 95 -15.60 -11.89 -6.06
C ILE A 95 -14.98 -11.82 -7.47
N GLN A 96 -13.83 -12.48 -7.66
CA GLN A 96 -13.14 -12.48 -8.94
C GLN A 96 -14.01 -13.08 -10.06
N LYS A 97 -14.68 -14.19 -9.77
CA LYS A 97 -15.56 -14.89 -10.71
C LYS A 97 -16.80 -14.06 -11.05
N GLU A 98 -17.48 -13.52 -10.03
CA GLU A 98 -18.74 -12.81 -10.19
C GLU A 98 -18.57 -11.49 -10.97
N LEU A 99 -17.47 -10.79 -10.75
CA LEU A 99 -17.14 -9.56 -11.46
C LEU A 99 -16.42 -9.82 -12.80
N ASN A 100 -16.24 -11.09 -13.19
CA ASN A 100 -15.55 -11.50 -14.42
C ASN A 100 -14.16 -10.86 -14.57
N LEU A 101 -13.39 -10.82 -13.48
CA LEU A 101 -12.07 -10.19 -13.41
C LEU A 101 -10.98 -11.19 -13.82
N ASN A 102 -10.69 -11.24 -15.11
CA ASN A 102 -9.73 -12.18 -15.70
C ASN A 102 -8.25 -11.85 -15.39
N ASP A 103 -7.93 -10.59 -15.08
CA ASP A 103 -6.57 -10.15 -14.72
C ASP A 103 -6.36 -10.27 -13.19
N SER A 104 -6.01 -11.48 -12.75
CA SER A 104 -5.80 -11.79 -11.33
C SER A 104 -4.72 -10.92 -10.66
N PRO A 105 -3.53 -10.69 -11.25
CA PRO A 105 -2.53 -9.81 -10.66
C PRO A 105 -3.03 -8.38 -10.41
N ARG A 106 -3.75 -7.81 -11.38
CA ARG A 106 -4.33 -6.47 -11.24
C ARG A 106 -5.42 -6.43 -10.17
N PHE A 107 -6.30 -7.43 -10.14
CA PHE A 107 -7.32 -7.58 -9.10
C PHE A 107 -6.73 -7.66 -7.68
N LEU A 108 -5.74 -8.52 -7.45
CA LEU A 108 -5.09 -8.67 -6.14
C LEU A 108 -4.35 -7.39 -5.72
N ARG A 109 -3.70 -6.69 -6.67
CA ARG A 109 -3.10 -5.37 -6.40
C ARG A 109 -4.15 -4.34 -6.01
N THR A 110 -5.30 -4.31 -6.69
CA THR A 110 -6.41 -3.43 -6.33
C THR A 110 -6.94 -3.73 -4.92
N LEU A 111 -7.12 -4.99 -4.54
CA LEU A 111 -7.51 -5.34 -3.17
C LEU A 111 -6.49 -4.84 -2.14
N ALA A 112 -5.19 -5.10 -2.37
CA ALA A 112 -4.13 -4.63 -1.47
C ALA A 112 -4.08 -3.08 -1.39
N TRP A 113 -4.32 -2.39 -2.50
CA TRP A 113 -4.42 -0.94 -2.54
C TRP A 113 -5.63 -0.45 -1.74
N LEU A 114 -6.83 -1.02 -1.93
CA LEU A 114 -8.02 -0.66 -1.17
C LEU A 114 -7.85 -0.88 0.34
N MET A 115 -7.14 -1.95 0.74
CA MET A 115 -6.76 -2.19 2.13
C MET A 115 -5.82 -1.09 2.65
N LYS A 116 -4.78 -0.76 1.88
CA LYS A 116 -3.81 0.31 2.22
C LYS A 116 -4.51 1.66 2.38
N MET A 117 -5.53 1.93 1.58
CA MET A 117 -6.33 3.16 1.66
C MET A 117 -7.35 3.15 2.80
N GLY A 118 -7.47 2.05 3.56
CA GLY A 118 -8.41 1.94 4.66
C GLY A 118 -9.88 1.87 4.23
N LEU A 119 -10.14 1.44 2.99
CA LEU A 119 -11.52 1.31 2.47
C LEU A 119 -12.12 -0.07 2.76
N ILE A 120 -11.26 -1.10 2.78
CA ILE A 120 -11.66 -2.47 3.09
C ILE A 120 -10.74 -3.06 4.17
N ARG A 121 -11.28 -3.96 4.99
CA ARG A 121 -10.52 -4.76 5.95
C ARG A 121 -10.54 -6.22 5.54
N ARG A 122 -9.37 -6.86 5.57
CA ARG A 122 -9.19 -8.29 5.31
C ARG A 122 -9.52 -9.09 6.56
N HIS A 123 -10.21 -10.20 6.37
CA HIS A 123 -10.33 -11.28 7.33
C HIS A 123 -9.73 -12.54 6.71
N ALA A 124 -8.77 -13.15 7.40
CA ALA A 124 -8.14 -14.37 6.91
C ALA A 124 -9.18 -15.50 6.85
N GLY A 125 -9.18 -16.25 5.74
CA GLY A 125 -9.91 -17.52 5.67
C GLY A 125 -9.32 -18.52 6.65
N ASN A 126 -10.16 -19.19 7.43
CA ASN A 126 -9.77 -20.34 8.26
C ASN A 126 -9.44 -21.57 7.38
#